data_AF-A0A926Z8F2-F1
#
_entry.id   AF-A0A926Z8F2-F1
#
_cell.length_a   1.000
_cell.length_b   1.000
_cell.length_c   1.000
_cell.angle_alpha   90.00
_cell.angle_beta   90.00
_cell.angle_gamma   90.00
#
_symmetry.space_group_name_H-M   'P 1'
#
loop_
_entity.id
_entity.type
_entity.pdbx_description
1 polymer ?
#
loop_
_entity_poly.entity_id
_entity_poly.type
_entity_poly.pdbx_seq_one_letter_code
_entity_poly.pdbx_strand_id
1 'polypeptide(L)'
;MIIATKPIQQWQTWQQATWEDYEALRDDENGDRYKLFFENNHLWVEMGAEGINHSKFSNLFSMIFAFLAMKFPDLKLSTFGGCQMEKRGVRAVAPDIVVYVGENIPTWTSGQSRFIDLDRWQSPDLVGENVRHKN
;
A
#
# COMPACT_ATOMS: atom_id res chain seq x y z
N MET A 1 7.07 24.28 -22.32
CA MET A 1 5.60 24.19 -22.39
C MET A 1 5.27 22.76 -22.77
N ILE A 2 5.03 21.90 -21.77
CA ILE A 2 4.67 20.49 -22.02
C ILE A 2 3.15 20.45 -22.12
N ILE A 3 2.66 20.01 -23.28
CA ILE A 3 1.25 19.88 -23.59
C ILE A 3 0.71 18.68 -22.80
N ALA A 4 -0.18 18.94 -21.85
CA ALA A 4 -0.87 17.89 -21.10
C ALA A 4 -1.86 17.17 -22.01
N THR A 5 -1.40 16.11 -22.66
CA THR A 5 -2.31 15.10 -23.22
C THR A 5 -2.59 14.07 -22.13
N LYS A 6 -3.88 13.80 -21.90
CA LYS A 6 -4.42 12.78 -20.99
C LYS A 6 -3.59 11.49 -21.14
N PRO A 7 -2.97 10.94 -20.08
CA PRO A 7 -2.06 9.82 -20.23
C PRO A 7 -2.82 8.61 -20.76
N ILE A 8 -2.46 8.20 -21.98
CA ILE A 8 -2.90 6.98 -22.63
C ILE A 8 -2.25 5.82 -21.86
N GLN A 9 -3.00 5.18 -20.97
CA GLN A 9 -2.92 3.73 -20.68
C GLN A 9 -1.50 3.09 -20.66
N GLN A 10 -0.48 3.76 -20.10
CA GLN A 10 0.91 3.27 -20.11
C GLN A 10 1.46 2.95 -18.72
N TRP A 11 0.70 3.21 -17.65
CA TRP A 11 1.20 3.09 -16.27
C TRP A 11 0.97 1.71 -15.62
N GLN A 12 0.38 0.76 -16.33
CA GLN A 12 0.24 -0.63 -15.85
C GLN A 12 1.44 -1.51 -16.25
N THR A 13 2.64 -0.96 -16.18
CA THR A 13 3.91 -1.69 -16.40
C THR A 13 4.99 -1.09 -15.53
N TRP A 14 6.00 -1.89 -15.17
CA TRP A 14 7.19 -1.40 -14.48
C TRP A 14 7.99 -0.51 -15.42
N GLN A 15 8.28 0.72 -14.99
CA GLN A 15 9.08 1.70 -15.70
C GLN A 15 10.39 1.92 -14.94
N GLN A 16 11.51 2.07 -15.64
CA GLN A 16 12.76 2.42 -14.97
C GLN A 16 12.62 3.80 -14.30
N ALA A 17 13.00 3.91 -13.02
CA ALA A 17 12.87 5.13 -12.22
C ALA A 17 13.86 5.12 -11.05
N THR A 18 14.25 6.29 -10.55
CA THR A 18 15.01 6.40 -9.30
C THR A 18 14.09 6.53 -8.08
N TRP A 19 14.67 6.45 -6.87
CA TRP A 19 13.92 6.69 -5.65
C TRP A 19 13.39 8.13 -5.58
N GLU A 20 14.17 9.10 -6.07
CA GLU A 20 13.77 10.50 -6.13
C GLU A 20 12.59 10.72 -7.08
N ASP A 21 12.52 9.99 -8.19
CA ASP A 21 11.36 10.00 -9.09
C ASP A 21 10.10 9.46 -8.37
N TYR A 22 10.27 8.41 -7.57
CA TYR A 22 9.19 7.87 -6.73
C TYR A 22 8.72 8.89 -5.69
N GLU A 23 9.64 9.53 -4.95
CA GLU A 23 9.29 10.54 -3.94
C GLU A 23 8.58 11.74 -4.56
N ALA A 24 9.03 12.20 -5.72
CA ALA A 24 8.40 13.30 -6.44
C ALA A 24 6.94 12.98 -6.82
N LEU A 25 6.66 11.75 -7.24
CA LEU A 25 5.28 11.33 -7.57
C LEU A 25 4.44 11.07 -6.31
N ARG A 26 5.05 10.53 -5.26
CA ARG A 26 4.41 10.27 -3.97
C ARG A 26 3.92 11.56 -3.32
N ASP A 27 4.74 12.60 -3.37
CA ASP A 27 4.49 13.90 -2.73
C ASP A 27 3.73 14.88 -3.66
N ASP A 28 3.32 14.44 -4.85
CA ASP A 28 2.43 15.19 -5.74
C ASP A 28 1.05 15.44 -5.10
N GLU A 29 0.38 16.53 -5.50
CA GLU A 29 -0.97 16.87 -5.00
C GLU A 29 -2.00 15.77 -5.25
N ASN A 30 -1.78 14.88 -6.23
CA ASN A 30 -2.64 13.73 -6.51
C ASN A 30 -2.08 12.40 -5.95
N GLY A 31 -0.98 12.42 -5.20
CA GLY A 31 -0.30 11.22 -4.67
C GLY A 31 -1.22 10.25 -3.93
N ASP A 32 -2.26 10.77 -3.26
CA ASP A 32 -3.27 9.98 -2.54
C ASP A 32 -4.16 9.13 -3.46
N ARG A 33 -4.18 9.42 -4.76
CA ARG A 33 -4.98 8.67 -5.76
C ARG A 33 -4.20 7.52 -6.38
N TYR A 34 -2.94 7.35 -6.03
CA TYR A 34 -2.04 6.39 -6.62
C TYR A 34 -1.62 5.33 -5.59
N LYS A 35 -1.62 4.06 -5.99
CA LYS A 35 -0.79 3.05 -5.34
C LYS A 35 0.54 3.02 -6.09
N LEU A 36 1.63 3.25 -5.37
CA LEU A 36 2.96 3.31 -5.94
C LEU A 36 3.73 2.06 -5.52
N PHE A 37 4.40 1.41 -6.46
CA PHE A 37 5.27 0.28 -6.16
C PHE A 37 6.64 0.60 -6.70
N PHE A 38 7.66 0.43 -5.86
CA PHE A 38 9.04 0.67 -6.25
C PHE A 38 9.88 -0.54 -5.88
N GLU A 39 10.64 -1.07 -6.83
CA GLU A 39 11.52 -2.21 -6.63
C GLU A 39 12.64 -2.20 -7.68
N ASN A 40 13.90 -2.40 -7.26
CA ASN A 40 15.05 -2.54 -8.16
C ASN A 40 15.15 -1.43 -9.22
N ASN A 41 15.01 -0.15 -8.83
CA ASN A 41 15.00 1.01 -9.74
C ASN A 41 13.91 0.95 -10.82
N HIS A 42 12.78 0.32 -10.50
CA HIS A 42 11.58 0.37 -11.30
C HIS A 42 10.42 0.88 -10.45
N LEU A 43 9.57 1.70 -11.08
CA LEU A 43 8.35 2.25 -10.54
C LEU A 43 7.15 1.68 -11.31
N TRP A 44 6.14 1.23 -10.59
CA TRP A 44 4.82 0.92 -11.10
C TRP A 44 3.81 1.83 -10.44
N VAL A 45 2.93 2.42 -11.24
CA VAL A 45 1.90 3.36 -10.77
C VAL A 45 0.54 2.78 -11.09
N GLU A 46 -0.18 2.37 -10.06
CA GLU A 46 -1.55 1.93 -10.21
C GLU A 46 -2.51 3.07 -9.87
N MET A 47 -3.37 3.41 -10.85
CA MET A 47 -4.42 4.41 -10.69
C MET A 47 -5.80 3.76 -10.66
N GLY A 48 -6.68 4.33 -9.84
CA GLY A 48 -8.12 4.07 -9.89
C GLY A 48 -8.70 3.54 -8.58
N ALA A 49 -10.02 3.60 -8.49
CA ALA A 49 -10.74 2.99 -7.38
C ALA A 49 -10.69 1.45 -7.50
N GLU A 50 -10.66 0.78 -6.36
CA GLU A 50 -10.80 -0.67 -6.30
C GLU A 50 -12.16 -1.10 -6.87
N GLY A 51 -12.17 -2.17 -7.67
CA GLY A 51 -13.41 -2.76 -8.18
C GLY A 51 -14.19 -3.48 -7.08
N ILE A 52 -15.51 -3.67 -7.28
CA ILE A 52 -16.42 -4.30 -6.31
C ILE A 52 -15.89 -5.64 -5.76
N ASN A 53 -15.31 -6.48 -6.63
CA ASN A 53 -14.77 -7.78 -6.22
C ASN A 53 -13.58 -7.64 -5.27
N HIS A 54 -12.75 -6.63 -5.51
CA HIS A 54 -11.55 -6.35 -4.72
C HIS A 54 -11.91 -5.84 -3.33
N SER A 55 -12.84 -4.87 -3.25
CA SER A 55 -13.30 -4.31 -1.97
C SER A 55 -14.11 -5.29 -1.12
N LYS A 56 -14.80 -6.26 -1.73
CA LYS A 56 -15.51 -7.31 -0.99
C LYS A 56 -14.55 -8.22 -0.24
N PHE A 57 -13.42 -8.55 -0.85
CA PHE A 57 -12.46 -9.49 -0.26
C PHE A 57 -11.70 -8.86 0.90
N SER A 58 -11.20 -7.63 0.75
CA SER A 58 -10.53 -6.91 1.85
C SER A 58 -11.44 -6.77 3.08
N ASN A 59 -12.71 -6.44 2.88
CA ASN A 59 -13.68 -6.36 3.96
C ASN A 59 -13.95 -7.72 4.65
N LEU A 60 -14.07 -8.80 3.87
CA LEU A 60 -14.28 -10.14 4.43
C LEU A 60 -13.11 -10.56 5.34
N PHE A 61 -11.88 -10.33 4.91
CA PHE A 61 -10.70 -10.67 5.71
C PHE A 61 -10.61 -9.85 6.99
N SER A 62 -10.90 -8.54 6.93
CA SER A 62 -11.00 -7.70 8.13
C SER A 62 -12.02 -8.25 9.13
N MET A 63 -13.18 -8.74 8.66
CA MET A 63 -14.17 -9.39 9.53
C MET A 63 -13.66 -10.71 10.13
N ILE A 64 -12.96 -11.53 9.33
CA ILE A 64 -12.37 -12.79 9.81
C ILE A 64 -11.35 -12.52 10.91
N PHE A 65 -10.48 -11.52 10.73
CA PHE A 65 -9.51 -11.13 11.76
C PHE A 65 -10.17 -10.58 13.00
N ALA A 66 -11.26 -9.82 12.87
CA ALA A 66 -12.05 -9.37 14.01
C ALA A 66 -12.62 -10.55 14.81
N PHE A 67 -13.23 -11.55 14.15
CA PHE A 67 -13.72 -12.75 14.84
C PHE A 67 -12.60 -13.57 15.46
N LEU A 68 -11.42 -13.62 14.82
CA LEU A 68 -10.25 -14.28 15.38
C LEU A 68 -9.79 -13.60 16.67
N ALA A 69 -9.69 -12.27 16.68
CA ALA A 69 -9.33 -11.47 17.86
C ALA A 69 -10.36 -11.62 18.98
N MET A 70 -11.66 -11.69 18.64
CA MET A 70 -12.72 -11.95 19.63
C MET A 70 -12.62 -13.35 20.26
N LYS A 71 -12.23 -14.36 19.47
CA LYS A 71 -12.06 -15.73 19.94
C LYS A 71 -10.81 -15.90 20.81
N PHE A 72 -9.75 -15.15 20.51
CA PHE A 72 -8.46 -15.20 21.20
C PHE A 72 -8.11 -13.82 21.75
N PRO A 73 -8.64 -13.41 22.92
CA PRO A 73 -8.51 -12.03 23.42
C PRO A 73 -7.07 -11.63 23.75
N ASP A 74 -6.18 -12.59 24.01
CA ASP A 74 -4.76 -12.33 24.22
C ASP A 74 -4.01 -12.04 22.90
N LEU A 75 -4.61 -12.37 21.75
CA LEU A 75 -4.04 -12.12 20.44
C LEU A 75 -4.31 -10.67 20.02
N LYS A 76 -3.31 -9.82 20.18
CA LYS A 76 -3.35 -8.44 19.69
C LYS A 76 -3.13 -8.41 18.18
N LEU A 77 -4.13 -7.92 17.45
CA LEU A 77 -4.10 -7.78 15.99
C LEU A 77 -4.39 -6.34 15.59
N SER A 78 -3.71 -5.86 14.56
CA SER A 78 -4.11 -4.65 13.83
C SER A 78 -4.05 -4.90 12.34
N THR A 79 -5.10 -4.46 11.65
CA THR A 79 -5.25 -4.60 10.19
C THR A 79 -5.25 -3.23 9.54
N PHE A 80 -4.46 -3.06 8.48
CA PHE A 80 -4.47 -1.85 7.64
C PHE A 80 -4.85 -2.23 6.21
N GLY A 81 -5.78 -1.49 5.61
CA GLY A 81 -6.20 -1.70 4.23
C GLY A 81 -5.55 -0.68 3.30
N GLY A 82 -5.02 -1.12 2.16
CA GLY A 82 -4.47 -0.26 1.11
C GLY A 82 -3.37 0.69 1.60
N CYS A 83 -2.63 0.29 2.64
CA CYS A 83 -1.63 1.15 3.28
C CYS A 83 -0.30 1.04 2.53
N GLN A 84 0.17 2.18 2.02
CA GLN A 84 1.46 2.31 1.37
C GLN A 84 2.58 2.23 2.43
N MET A 85 3.61 1.45 2.13
CA MET A 85 4.75 1.18 3.02
C MET A 85 6.05 1.38 2.26
N GLU A 86 7.06 1.87 2.97
CA GLU A 86 8.33 2.29 2.37
C GLU A 86 9.51 1.77 3.16
N LYS A 87 10.48 1.17 2.47
CA LYS A 87 11.84 1.03 2.95
C LYS A 87 12.72 1.97 2.12
N ARG A 88 13.20 3.04 2.73
CA ARG A 88 13.73 4.20 2.00
C ARG A 88 14.87 3.80 1.08
N GLY A 89 14.79 4.23 -0.18
CA GLY A 89 15.79 3.95 -1.21
C GLY A 89 15.85 2.49 -1.68
N VAL A 90 14.97 1.62 -1.17
CA VAL A 90 15.00 0.18 -1.48
C VAL A 90 13.70 -0.26 -2.14
N ARG A 91 12.56 -0.03 -1.47
CA ARG A 91 11.28 -0.61 -1.89
C ARG A 91 10.10 0.23 -1.40
N ALA A 92 9.05 0.29 -2.22
CA ALA A 92 7.73 0.76 -1.82
C ALA A 92 6.66 -0.23 -2.28
N VAL A 93 5.68 -0.50 -1.41
CA VAL A 93 4.58 -1.44 -1.69
C VAL A 93 3.27 -0.94 -1.07
N ALA A 94 2.14 -1.32 -1.66
CA ALA A 94 0.81 -0.99 -1.13
C ALA A 94 -0.13 -2.21 -1.16
N PRO A 95 0.06 -3.19 -0.26
CA PRO A 95 -0.78 -4.36 -0.20
C PRO A 95 -2.23 -4.03 0.10
N ASP A 96 -3.12 -4.90 -0.34
CA ASP A 96 -4.56 -4.73 -0.09
C ASP A 96 -4.90 -4.92 1.39
N ILE A 97 -4.20 -5.83 2.06
CA ILE A 97 -4.35 -6.10 3.49
C ILE A 97 -2.98 -6.23 4.12
N VAL A 98 -2.79 -5.56 5.25
CA VAL A 98 -1.59 -5.64 6.09
C VAL A 98 -2.04 -6.02 7.50
N VAL A 99 -1.38 -6.99 8.13
CA VAL A 99 -1.69 -7.43 9.49
C VAL A 99 -0.43 -7.45 10.34
N TYR A 100 -0.53 -6.83 11.51
CA TYR A 100 0.46 -6.90 12.57
C TYR A 100 -0.10 -7.66 13.76
N VAL A 101 0.76 -8.45 14.41
CA VAL A 101 0.47 -9.24 15.59
C VAL A 101 1.36 -8.77 16.75
N GLY A 102 0.78 -8.62 17.94
CA GLY A 102 1.50 -8.23 19.16
C GLY A 102 1.44 -6.74 19.47
N GLU A 103 2.49 -6.20 20.09
CA GLU A 103 2.48 -4.83 20.64
C GLU A 103 3.18 -3.80 19.74
N ASN A 104 4.10 -4.24 18.89
CA ASN A 104 4.95 -3.35 18.10
C ASN A 104 4.28 -3.05 16.75
N ILE A 105 3.19 -2.28 16.83
CA ILE A 105 2.30 -1.96 15.71
C ILE A 105 2.52 -0.51 15.28
N PRO A 106 2.62 -0.22 13.97
CA PRO A 106 2.70 1.14 13.47
C PRO A 106 1.57 2.03 13.98
N THR A 107 1.93 3.16 14.57
CA THR A 107 0.99 4.21 14.99
C THR A 107 1.30 5.50 14.27
N TRP A 108 0.26 6.21 13.83
CA TRP A 108 0.39 7.51 13.20
C TRP A 108 0.28 8.62 14.26
N THR A 109 1.15 9.61 14.18
CA THR A 109 1.03 10.86 14.94
C THR A 109 1.06 12.07 13.99
N SER A 110 0.39 13.15 14.37
CA SER A 110 0.37 14.39 13.57
C SER A 110 1.77 14.84 13.14
N GLY A 111 1.91 15.19 11.86
CA GLY A 111 3.18 15.59 11.23
C GLY A 111 4.03 14.43 10.72
N GLN A 112 3.64 13.17 10.93
CA GLN A 112 4.29 12.02 10.29
C GLN A 112 3.69 11.71 8.93
N SER A 113 4.51 11.07 8.08
CA SER A 113 4.06 10.48 6.83
C SER A 113 2.83 9.60 7.07
N ARG A 114 1.89 9.62 6.12
CA ARG A 114 0.74 8.70 6.11
C ARG A 114 1.14 7.26 5.75
N PHE A 115 2.39 7.04 5.36
CA PHE A 115 2.94 5.74 4.98
C PHE A 115 3.64 5.06 6.16
N ILE A 116 3.66 3.73 6.14
CA ILE A 116 4.44 2.97 7.12
C ILE A 116 5.91 3.01 6.70
N ASP A 117 6.71 3.71 7.50
CA ASP A 117 8.17 3.72 7.37
C ASP A 117 8.76 2.43 7.95
N LEU A 118 9.23 1.54 7.07
CA LEU A 118 9.82 0.24 7.39
C LEU A 118 11.28 0.32 7.84
N ASP A 119 11.91 1.51 7.82
CA ASP A 119 13.18 1.74 8.50
C ASP A 119 12.96 2.00 10.00
N ARG A 120 11.75 2.45 10.38
CA ARG A 120 11.33 2.65 11.77
C ARG A 120 10.53 1.49 12.33
N TRP A 121 9.58 0.96 11.56
CA TRP A 121 8.67 -0.10 11.97
C TRP A 121 9.10 -1.44 11.38
N GLN A 122 8.77 -2.51 12.09
CA GLN A 122 8.98 -3.85 11.54
C GLN A 122 8.07 -4.09 10.32
N SER A 123 8.48 -5.03 9.47
CA SER A 123 7.60 -5.55 8.44
C SER A 123 6.37 -6.22 9.07
N PRO A 124 5.20 -6.16 8.42
CA PRO A 124 4.00 -6.82 8.90
C PRO A 124 4.18 -8.34 8.97
N ASP A 125 3.46 -8.98 9.89
CA ASP A 125 3.44 -10.44 10.06
C ASP A 125 2.70 -11.14 8.91
N LEU A 126 1.75 -10.45 8.28
CA LEU A 126 1.02 -10.93 7.11
C LEU A 126 0.69 -9.79 6.15
N VAL A 127 0.83 -10.05 4.86
CA VAL A 127 0.24 -9.22 3.79
C VAL A 127 -0.66 -10.08 2.91
N GLY A 128 -1.71 -9.48 2.37
CA GLY A 128 -2.64 -10.12 1.44
C GLY A 128 -2.82 -9.28 0.17
N GLU A 129 -2.83 -9.96 -0.98
CA GLU A 129 -3.03 -9.37 -2.30
C GLU A 129 -4.20 -10.05 -3.00
N ASN A 130 -5.08 -9.26 -3.60
CA ASN A 130 -6.18 -9.76 -4.41
C ASN A 130 -5.76 -9.76 -5.87
N VAL A 131 -5.49 -10.95 -6.40
CA VAL A 131 -5.10 -11.08 -7.80
C VAL A 131 -6.26 -10.64 -8.70
N ARG A 132 -6.00 -9.62 -9.51
CA ARG A 132 -6.94 -9.17 -10.54
C ARG A 132 -6.86 -10.09 -11.73
N HIS A 133 -7.93 -10.81 -12.02
CA HIS A 133 -8.06 -11.47 -13.32
C HIS A 133 -8.22 -10.39 -14.41
N LYS A 134 -7.22 -10.32 -15.31
CA LYS A 134 -7.38 -9.62 -16.58
C LYS A 134 -8.25 -10.51 -17.47
N ASN A 135 -9.45 -10.04 -17.79
CA ASN A 135 -10.25 -10.60 -18.88
C ASN A 135 -9.62 -10.23 -20.23
#